data_AF-F6ZL17-F1
#
_entry.id   AF-F6ZL17-F1
#
_cell.length_a   1.000
_cell.length_b   1.000
_cell.length_c   1.000
_cell.angle_alpha   90.00
_cell.angle_beta   90.00
_cell.angle_gamma   90.00
#
_symmetry.space_group_name_H-M   'P 1'
#
loop_
_entity.id
_entity.type
_entity.pdbx_description
1 polymer ?
#
loop_
_entity_poly.entity_id
_entity_poly.type
_entity_poly.pdbx_seq_one_letter_code
_entity_poly.pdbx_strand_id
1 'polypeptide(L)'
;MLRAYHDMREANYIGADKYFHARGNYDAAQRGPGGAWAAKVIRSPAERDSHSKMKLSIGIIFCSLVLGVSSREWFTFLKEAGQGAKDMWRAYSDMREANYKGADKYFHARGNYDAARRGPGGAWAAKVISDARENAQRVTDLFKFGDSGHGAADSRADQAANEWGRSGKDPNHFRPRGLPDKY
;
A
#
# COMPACT_ATOMS: atom_id res chain seq x y z
N MET A 1 11.97 -5.40 54.41
CA MET A 1 11.98 -4.64 53.14
C MET A 1 12.56 -3.24 53.35
N LEU A 2 12.10 -2.47 54.33
CA LEU A 2 12.62 -1.12 54.64
C LEU A 2 14.14 -1.05 54.93
N ARG A 3 14.70 -2.03 55.66
CA ARG A 3 16.14 -2.06 55.98
C ARG A 3 17.03 -2.31 54.74
N ALA A 4 16.67 -3.26 53.88
CA ALA A 4 17.39 -3.53 52.64
C ALA A 4 17.33 -2.36 51.64
N TYR A 5 16.23 -1.60 51.64
CA TYR A 5 16.08 -0.40 50.79
C TYR A 5 16.94 0.77 51.28
N HIS A 6 17.19 0.84 52.59
CA HIS A 6 18.12 1.79 53.20
C HIS A 6 19.58 1.42 52.83
N ASP A 7 19.95 0.15 53.01
CA ASP A 7 21.29 -0.35 52.71
C ASP A 7 21.67 -0.23 51.22
N MET A 8 20.71 -0.45 50.31
CA MET A 8 20.93 -0.24 48.86
C MET A 8 21.26 1.22 48.53
N ARG A 9 20.68 2.18 49.26
CA ARG A 9 20.85 3.62 48.98
C ARG A 9 22.21 4.14 49.45
N GLU A 10 22.81 3.49 50.43
CA GLU A 10 24.17 3.81 50.91
C GLU A 10 25.27 3.12 50.09
N ALA A 11 24.98 2.01 49.42
CA ALA A 11 25.95 1.28 48.62
C ALA A 11 26.12 1.88 47.21
N ASN A 12 27.10 2.78 47.03
CA ASN A 12 27.42 3.41 45.74
C ASN A 12 28.40 2.58 44.88
N TYR A 13 28.06 1.33 44.57
CA TYR A 13 28.88 0.44 43.72
C TYR A 13 28.10 -0.09 42.52
N ILE A 14 28.76 -0.23 41.36
CA ILE A 14 28.17 -0.78 40.13
C ILE A 14 27.70 -2.22 40.37
N GLY A 15 26.40 -2.47 40.17
CA GLY A 15 25.80 -3.80 40.36
C GLY A 15 25.26 -4.09 41.77
N ALA A 16 25.37 -3.14 42.70
CA ALA A 16 24.78 -3.25 44.04
C ALA A 16 23.25 -3.43 43.97
N ASP A 17 22.59 -2.74 43.04
CA ASP A 17 21.15 -2.86 42.75
C ASP A 17 20.72 -4.32 42.51
N LYS A 18 21.47 -5.03 41.66
CA LYS A 18 21.18 -6.43 41.31
C LYS A 18 21.40 -7.36 42.51
N TYR A 19 22.44 -7.13 43.29
CA TYR A 19 22.74 -7.91 44.50
C TYR A 19 21.65 -7.74 45.57
N PHE A 20 21.27 -6.51 45.89
CA PHE A 20 20.24 -6.24 46.90
C PHE A 20 18.85 -6.70 46.46
N HIS A 21 18.54 -6.65 45.15
CA HIS A 21 17.31 -7.25 44.60
C HIS A 21 17.30 -8.78 44.72
N ALA A 22 18.39 -9.45 44.35
CA ALA A 22 18.50 -10.90 44.46
C ALA A 22 18.38 -11.36 45.92
N ARG A 23 19.05 -10.66 46.84
CA ARG A 23 18.97 -10.91 48.29
C ARG A 23 17.56 -10.66 48.84
N GLY A 24 16.91 -9.57 48.43
CA GLY A 24 15.54 -9.28 48.82
C GLY A 24 14.53 -10.34 48.37
N ASN A 25 14.69 -10.87 47.16
CA ASN A 25 13.86 -11.95 46.63
C ASN A 25 14.13 -13.29 47.34
N TYR A 26 15.39 -13.60 47.64
CA TYR A 26 15.76 -14.78 48.42
C TYR A 26 15.16 -14.76 49.82
N ASP A 27 15.32 -13.64 50.54
CA ASP A 27 14.76 -13.44 51.88
C ASP A 27 13.22 -13.45 51.87
N ALA A 28 12.59 -12.99 50.78
CA ALA A 28 11.14 -13.05 50.62
C ALA A 28 10.65 -14.49 50.35
N ALA A 29 11.36 -15.26 49.51
CA ALA A 29 11.04 -16.66 49.24
C ALA A 29 11.16 -17.55 50.50
N GLN A 30 12.09 -17.24 51.40
CA GLN A 30 12.23 -17.94 52.68
C GLN A 30 11.08 -17.70 53.67
N ARG A 31 10.25 -16.66 53.47
CA ARG A 31 9.06 -16.39 54.32
C ARG A 31 7.82 -17.17 53.88
N GLY A 32 7.98 -18.16 53.01
CA GLY A 32 6.92 -19.05 52.53
C GLY A 32 6.22 -18.57 51.25
N PRO A 33 5.17 -19.27 50.81
CA PRO A 33 4.54 -19.07 49.50
C PRO A 33 4.04 -17.64 49.26
N GLY A 34 3.57 -16.97 50.32
CA GLY A 34 3.12 -15.58 50.26
C GLY A 34 4.23 -14.56 49.99
N GLY A 35 5.46 -14.82 50.44
CA GLY A 35 6.62 -13.95 50.21
C GLY A 35 7.14 -14.02 48.77
N ALA A 36 7.16 -15.23 48.18
CA ALA A 36 7.48 -15.41 46.76
C ALA A 36 6.43 -14.77 45.84
N TRP A 37 5.15 -14.85 46.21
CA TRP A 37 4.08 -14.16 45.49
C TRP A 37 4.22 -12.63 45.57
N ALA A 38 4.48 -12.09 46.77
CA ALA A 38 4.70 -10.66 46.96
C ALA A 38 5.90 -10.14 46.15
N ALA A 39 7.01 -10.86 46.08
CA ALA A 39 8.16 -10.50 45.25
C ALA A 39 7.83 -10.49 43.74
N LYS A 40 6.98 -11.40 43.27
CA LYS A 40 6.55 -11.47 41.85
C LYS A 40 5.60 -10.34 41.46
N VAL A 41 4.77 -9.90 42.41
CA VAL A 41 3.77 -8.82 42.23
C VAL A 41 4.40 -7.43 42.41
N ILE A 42 5.30 -7.28 43.36
CA ILE A 42 6.03 -6.03 43.65
C ILE A 42 7.30 -5.98 42.80
N ARG A 43 7.15 -6.07 41.47
CA ARG A 43 8.25 -5.62 40.59
C ARG A 43 8.36 -4.11 40.69
N SER A 44 9.58 -3.62 40.81
CA SER A 44 9.81 -2.18 40.94
C SER A 44 9.22 -1.46 39.71
N PRO A 45 8.70 -0.24 39.86
CA PRO A 45 8.22 0.55 38.72
C PRO A 45 9.24 0.63 37.58
N ALA A 46 10.54 0.69 37.90
CA ALA A 46 11.64 0.71 36.94
C ALA A 46 11.76 -0.59 36.12
N GLU A 47 11.60 -1.76 36.74
CA GLU A 47 11.63 -3.05 36.01
C GLU A 47 10.40 -3.23 35.13
N ARG A 48 9.21 -2.82 35.59
CA ARG A 48 7.99 -2.86 34.78
C ARG A 48 8.08 -1.93 33.57
N ASP A 49 8.63 -0.75 33.77
CA ASP A 49 8.81 0.24 32.72
C ASP A 49 9.87 -0.20 31.70
N SER A 50 10.97 -0.80 32.15
CA SER A 50 12.00 -1.41 31.28
C SER A 50 11.44 -2.56 30.43
N HIS A 51 10.66 -3.48 31.03
CA HIS A 51 10.04 -4.59 30.31
C HIS A 51 8.97 -4.13 29.30
N SER A 52 8.20 -3.09 29.65
CA SER A 52 7.21 -2.46 28.77
C SER A 52 7.88 -1.79 27.57
N LYS A 53 8.91 -0.97 27.83
CA LYS A 53 9.73 -0.30 26.81
C LYS A 53 10.33 -1.30 25.84
N MET A 54 10.95 -2.38 26.33
CA MET A 54 11.58 -3.41 25.49
C MET A 54 10.58 -4.13 24.56
N LYS A 55 9.37 -4.44 25.04
CA LYS A 55 8.30 -5.01 24.22
C LYS A 55 7.78 -4.03 23.17
N LEU A 56 7.65 -2.75 23.54
CA LEU A 56 7.28 -1.68 22.61
C LEU A 56 8.35 -1.52 21.52
N SER A 57 9.63 -1.56 21.88
CA SER A 57 10.76 -1.49 20.94
C SER A 57 10.75 -2.66 19.95
N ILE A 58 10.54 -3.89 20.43
CA ILE A 58 10.42 -5.06 19.57
C ILE A 58 9.24 -4.91 18.60
N GLY A 59 8.09 -4.45 19.10
CA GLY A 59 6.91 -4.17 18.28
C GLY A 59 7.17 -3.10 17.21
N ILE A 60 7.83 -2.00 17.57
CA ILE A 60 8.18 -0.91 16.64
C ILE A 60 9.18 -1.39 15.59
N ILE A 61 10.21 -2.15 15.96
CA ILE A 61 11.20 -2.70 15.02
C ILE A 61 10.52 -3.67 14.06
N PHE A 62 9.67 -4.57 14.57
CA PHE A 62 8.92 -5.49 13.73
C PHE A 62 7.96 -4.74 12.79
N CYS A 63 7.23 -3.75 13.29
CA CYS A 63 6.33 -2.91 12.49
C CYS A 63 7.12 -2.12 11.42
N SER A 64 8.30 -1.60 11.78
CA SER A 64 9.19 -0.87 10.87
C SER A 64 9.85 -1.78 9.81
N LEU A 65 10.11 -3.05 10.13
CA LEU A 65 10.62 -4.02 9.17
C LEU A 65 9.54 -4.42 8.16
N VAL A 66 8.30 -4.66 8.63
CA VAL A 66 7.14 -4.96 7.77
C VAL A 66 6.79 -3.76 6.89
N LEU A 67 6.73 -2.55 7.45
CA LEU A 67 6.44 -1.31 6.70
C LEU A 67 7.63 -0.85 5.85
N GLY A 68 8.85 -1.12 6.28
CA GLY A 68 10.09 -0.73 5.59
C GLY A 68 10.27 -1.46 4.27
N VAL A 69 9.98 -2.76 4.23
CA VAL A 69 9.94 -3.57 2.99
C VAL A 69 8.78 -3.14 2.09
N SER A 70 7.65 -2.71 2.67
CA SER A 70 6.45 -2.30 1.92
C SER A 70 6.53 -0.88 1.30
N SER A 71 7.37 0.00 1.83
CA SER A 71 7.39 1.42 1.44
C SER A 71 7.89 1.67 0.00
N ARG A 72 8.92 0.93 -0.43
CA ARG A 72 9.55 1.09 -1.76
C ARG A 72 8.69 0.50 -2.87
N GLU A 73 8.07 -0.65 -2.62
CA GLU A 73 7.12 -1.27 -3.56
C GLU A 73 5.88 -0.40 -3.72
N TRP A 74 5.33 0.12 -2.61
CA TRP A 74 4.19 1.03 -2.64
C TRP A 74 4.50 2.34 -3.39
N PHE A 75 5.66 2.95 -3.15
CA PHE A 75 6.08 4.15 -3.87
C PHE A 75 6.24 3.88 -5.37
N THR A 76 6.80 2.72 -5.72
CA THR A 76 6.96 2.30 -7.12
C THR A 76 5.59 2.14 -7.78
N PHE A 77 4.67 1.41 -7.15
CA PHE A 77 3.30 1.24 -7.63
C PHE A 77 2.58 2.59 -7.85
N LEU A 78 2.66 3.51 -6.89
CA LEU A 78 2.04 4.84 -7.02
C LEU A 78 2.65 5.66 -8.17
N LYS A 79 3.97 5.59 -8.32
CA LYS A 79 4.67 6.25 -9.43
C LYS A 79 4.21 5.68 -10.78
N GLU A 80 4.15 4.35 -10.90
CA GLU A 80 3.66 3.67 -12.10
C GLU A 80 2.20 4.03 -12.41
N ALA A 81 1.34 4.08 -11.39
CA ALA A 81 -0.05 4.48 -11.53
C ALA A 81 -0.19 5.93 -12.03
N GLY A 82 0.59 6.86 -11.46
CA GLY A 82 0.63 8.25 -11.93
C GLY A 82 1.12 8.38 -13.37
N GLN A 83 2.14 7.60 -13.75
CA GLN A 83 2.62 7.55 -15.14
C GLN A 83 1.56 6.96 -16.08
N GLY A 84 0.91 5.86 -15.70
CA GLY A 84 -0.15 5.24 -16.48
C GLY A 84 -1.35 6.15 -16.68
N ALA A 85 -1.76 6.89 -15.64
CA ALA A 85 -2.80 7.90 -15.77
C ALA A 85 -2.42 9.01 -16.76
N LYS A 86 -1.17 9.47 -16.74
CA LYS A 86 -0.66 10.44 -17.73
C LYS A 86 -0.68 9.88 -19.15
N ASP A 87 -0.36 8.60 -19.34
CA ASP A 87 -0.41 7.95 -20.65
C ASP A 87 -1.85 7.81 -21.17
N MET A 88 -2.80 7.45 -20.30
CA MET A 88 -4.23 7.42 -20.62
C MET A 88 -4.75 8.80 -21.03
N TRP A 89 -4.36 9.84 -20.28
CA TRP A 89 -4.72 11.22 -20.63
C TRP A 89 -4.13 11.64 -21.97
N ARG A 90 -2.85 11.34 -22.22
CA ARG A 90 -2.20 11.61 -23.51
C ARG A 90 -2.93 10.92 -24.65
N ALA A 91 -3.33 9.66 -24.49
CA ALA A 91 -4.08 8.95 -25.50
C ALA A 91 -5.43 9.59 -25.82
N TYR A 92 -6.14 10.05 -24.79
CA TYR A 92 -7.36 10.81 -24.96
C TYR A 92 -7.14 12.17 -25.65
N SER A 93 -6.10 12.92 -25.26
CA SER A 93 -5.73 14.18 -25.90
C SER A 93 -5.40 14.00 -27.38
N ASP A 94 -4.57 13.01 -27.71
CA ASP A 94 -4.20 12.72 -29.10
C ASP A 94 -5.41 12.25 -29.92
N MET A 95 -6.32 11.46 -29.34
CA MET A 95 -7.57 11.06 -30.00
C MET A 95 -8.41 12.28 -30.38
N ARG A 96 -8.51 13.26 -29.46
CA ARG A 96 -9.25 14.51 -29.70
C ARG A 96 -8.54 15.41 -30.70
N GLU A 97 -7.22 15.48 -30.64
CA GLU A 97 -6.41 16.26 -31.58
C GLU A 97 -6.47 15.68 -33.00
N ALA A 98 -6.35 14.36 -33.12
CA ALA A 98 -6.38 13.66 -34.40
C ALA A 98 -7.75 13.80 -35.08
N ASN A 99 -8.83 13.82 -34.30
CA ASN A 99 -10.22 13.91 -34.78
C ASN A 99 -10.48 12.97 -35.98
N TYR A 100 -9.96 11.75 -35.90
CA TYR A 100 -9.85 10.83 -37.03
C TYR A 100 -10.90 9.72 -36.96
N LYS A 101 -11.69 9.58 -38.02
CA LYS A 101 -12.78 8.59 -38.07
C LYS A 101 -12.22 7.18 -37.98
N GLY A 102 -12.75 6.39 -37.04
CA GLY A 102 -12.36 4.99 -36.83
C GLY A 102 -11.07 4.78 -36.04
N ALA A 103 -10.44 5.84 -35.52
CA ALA A 103 -9.22 5.73 -34.72
C ALA A 103 -9.46 5.50 -33.22
N ASP A 104 -10.71 5.57 -32.75
CA ASP A 104 -11.06 5.47 -31.33
C ASP A 104 -10.46 4.21 -30.67
N LYS A 105 -10.68 3.03 -31.26
CA LYS A 105 -10.13 1.75 -30.75
C LYS A 105 -8.59 1.71 -30.73
N TYR A 106 -7.93 2.39 -31.66
CA TYR A 106 -6.48 2.56 -31.64
C TYR A 106 -6.02 3.33 -30.42
N PHE A 107 -6.64 4.47 -30.13
CA PHE A 107 -6.27 5.29 -28.97
C PHE A 107 -6.59 4.61 -27.64
N HIS A 108 -7.68 3.85 -27.57
CA HIS A 108 -8.01 2.98 -26.44
C HIS A 108 -6.91 1.94 -26.18
N ALA A 109 -6.52 1.20 -27.21
CA ALA A 109 -5.47 0.20 -27.11
C ALA A 109 -4.11 0.84 -26.79
N ARG A 110 -3.74 1.95 -27.45
CA ARG A 110 -2.46 2.62 -27.25
C ARG A 110 -2.31 3.19 -25.84
N GLY A 111 -3.34 3.84 -25.31
CA GLY A 111 -3.33 4.36 -23.93
C GLY A 111 -3.13 3.24 -22.91
N ASN A 112 -3.88 2.14 -23.05
CA ASN A 112 -3.76 0.98 -22.17
C ASN A 112 -2.40 0.27 -22.31
N TYR A 113 -1.86 0.18 -23.53
CA TYR A 113 -0.55 -0.39 -23.81
C TYR A 113 0.58 0.42 -23.16
N ASP A 114 0.59 1.74 -23.37
CA ASP A 114 1.59 2.63 -22.78
C ASP A 114 1.54 2.61 -21.25
N ALA A 115 0.33 2.66 -20.68
CA ALA A 115 0.14 2.62 -19.25
C ALA A 115 0.56 1.27 -18.64
N ALA A 116 0.20 0.14 -19.25
CA ALA A 116 0.59 -1.19 -18.77
C ALA A 116 2.11 -1.39 -18.81
N ARG A 117 2.81 -0.78 -19.77
CA ARG A 117 4.28 -0.80 -19.86
C ARG A 117 4.99 -0.04 -18.75
N ARG A 118 4.27 0.75 -17.95
CA ARG A 118 4.85 1.37 -16.74
C ARG A 118 5.06 0.35 -15.62
N GLY A 119 4.26 -0.72 -15.59
CA GLY A 119 4.28 -1.73 -14.53
C GLY A 119 2.87 -1.98 -13.96
N PRO A 120 2.77 -2.78 -12.89
CA PRO A 120 1.49 -3.14 -12.25
C PRO A 120 0.62 -1.92 -11.89
N GLY A 121 1.23 -0.84 -11.38
CA GLY A 121 0.48 0.38 -11.05
C GLY A 121 -0.11 1.07 -12.28
N GLY A 122 0.61 1.07 -13.39
CA GLY A 122 0.13 1.63 -14.65
C GLY A 122 -0.98 0.80 -15.28
N ALA A 123 -0.87 -0.53 -15.26
CA ALA A 123 -1.94 -1.43 -15.69
C ALA A 123 -3.22 -1.28 -14.84
N TRP A 124 -3.05 -1.11 -13.53
CA TRP A 124 -4.16 -0.81 -12.62
C TRP A 124 -4.82 0.54 -12.96
N ALA A 125 -4.04 1.60 -13.15
CA ALA A 125 -4.56 2.92 -13.52
C ALA A 125 -5.33 2.87 -14.85
N ALA A 126 -4.79 2.17 -15.86
CA ALA A 126 -5.43 1.97 -17.14
C ALA A 126 -6.79 1.29 -17.01
N LYS A 127 -6.90 0.28 -16.13
CA LYS A 127 -8.17 -0.39 -15.83
C LYS A 127 -9.18 0.54 -15.20
N VAL A 128 -8.82 1.20 -14.11
CA VAL A 128 -9.75 2.10 -13.39
C VAL A 128 -10.26 3.21 -14.30
N ILE A 129 -9.38 3.83 -15.09
CA ILE A 129 -9.75 4.92 -15.99
C ILE A 129 -10.64 4.43 -17.14
N SER A 130 -10.34 3.25 -17.70
CA SER A 130 -11.17 2.65 -18.76
C SER A 130 -12.58 2.35 -18.27
N ASP A 131 -12.70 1.70 -17.09
CA ASP A 131 -14.00 1.35 -16.49
C ASP A 131 -14.80 2.62 -16.12
N ALA A 132 -14.12 3.67 -15.63
CA ALA A 132 -14.77 4.96 -15.35
C ALA A 132 -15.29 5.65 -16.61
N ARG A 133 -14.52 5.62 -17.72
CA ARG A 133 -14.94 6.20 -19.01
C ARG A 133 -16.16 5.47 -19.57
N GLU A 134 -16.17 4.14 -19.52
CA GLU A 134 -17.32 3.33 -19.96
C GLU A 134 -18.60 3.71 -19.20
N ASN A 135 -18.53 3.79 -17.87
CA ASN A 135 -19.68 4.16 -17.05
C ASN A 135 -20.22 5.55 -17.42
N ALA A 136 -19.34 6.53 -17.63
CA ALA A 136 -19.74 7.87 -18.06
C ALA A 136 -20.40 7.87 -19.45
N GLN A 137 -19.88 7.08 -20.39
CA GLN A 137 -20.46 6.92 -21.73
C GLN A 137 -21.85 6.28 -21.65
N ARG A 138 -22.01 5.18 -20.92
CA ARG A 138 -23.30 4.48 -20.76
C ARG A 138 -24.38 5.37 -20.15
N VAL A 139 -24.01 6.18 -19.15
CA VAL A 139 -24.93 7.17 -18.58
C VAL A 139 -25.33 8.21 -19.62
N THR A 140 -24.37 8.73 -20.38
CA THR A 140 -24.63 9.74 -21.42
C THR A 140 -25.50 9.19 -22.54
N ASP A 141 -25.25 7.97 -22.99
CA ASP A 141 -26.00 7.31 -24.06
C ASP A 141 -27.42 6.99 -23.64
N LEU A 142 -27.63 6.56 -22.39
CA LEU A 142 -28.98 6.36 -21.84
C LEU A 142 -29.82 7.64 -21.92
N PHE A 143 -29.24 8.79 -21.58
CA PHE A 143 -29.92 10.09 -21.66
C PHE A 143 -30.16 10.57 -23.09
N LYS A 144 -29.28 10.23 -24.04
CA LYS A 144 -29.36 10.71 -25.43
C LYS A 144 -30.17 9.82 -26.37
N PHE A 145 -30.06 8.50 -26.21
CA PHE A 145 -30.51 7.51 -27.18
C PHE A 145 -31.41 6.42 -26.59
N GLY A 146 -31.65 6.43 -25.26
CA GLY A 146 -32.43 5.39 -24.58
C GLY A 146 -31.77 4.01 -24.67
N ASP A 147 -32.55 2.94 -24.50
CA ASP A 147 -32.07 1.54 -24.49
C ASP A 147 -31.97 0.91 -25.90
N SER A 148 -31.48 1.67 -26.88
CA SER A 148 -31.41 1.26 -28.29
C SER A 148 -30.41 0.12 -28.59
N GLY A 149 -29.75 -0.43 -27.57
CA GLY A 149 -28.76 -1.51 -27.69
C GLY A 149 -27.42 -1.14 -28.35
N HIS A 150 -27.34 0.02 -29.03
CA HIS A 150 -26.12 0.52 -29.68
C HIS A 150 -24.98 0.73 -28.67
N GLY A 151 -25.25 1.35 -27.52
CA GLY A 151 -24.22 1.62 -26.51
C GLY A 151 -23.57 0.36 -25.93
N ALA A 152 -24.29 -0.77 -25.89
CA ALA A 152 -23.76 -2.02 -25.34
C ALA A 152 -22.75 -2.70 -26.27
N ALA A 153 -22.97 -2.64 -27.59
CA ALA A 153 -22.04 -3.20 -28.58
C ALA A 153 -20.76 -2.38 -28.66
N ASP A 154 -20.89 -1.05 -28.69
CA ASP A 154 -19.75 -0.13 -28.72
C ASP A 154 -18.91 -0.23 -27.45
N SER A 155 -19.55 -0.31 -26.27
CA SER A 155 -18.86 -0.49 -24.98
C SER A 155 -18.05 -1.80 -24.95
N ARG A 156 -18.58 -2.90 -25.51
CA ARG A 156 -17.84 -4.17 -25.60
C ARG A 156 -16.62 -4.07 -26.51
N ALA A 157 -16.76 -3.38 -27.64
CA ALA A 157 -15.64 -3.16 -28.55
C ALA A 157 -14.56 -2.27 -27.91
N ASP A 158 -14.95 -1.25 -27.15
CA ASP A 158 -14.03 -0.40 -26.37
C ASP A 158 -13.26 -1.23 -25.34
N GLN A 159 -13.96 -2.08 -24.58
CA GLN A 159 -13.32 -2.94 -23.59
C GLN A 159 -12.35 -3.94 -24.22
N ALA A 160 -12.71 -4.54 -25.36
CA ALA A 160 -11.80 -5.43 -26.08
C ALA A 160 -10.51 -4.72 -26.53
N ALA A 161 -10.61 -3.47 -27.01
CA ALA A 161 -9.45 -2.67 -27.37
C ALA A 161 -8.59 -2.28 -26.15
N ASN A 162 -9.23 -1.90 -25.04
CA ASN A 162 -8.54 -1.60 -23.77
C ASN A 162 -7.75 -2.83 -23.28
N GLU A 163 -8.38 -4.00 -23.26
CA GLU A 163 -7.76 -5.25 -22.83
C GLU A 163 -6.63 -5.70 -23.75
N TRP A 164 -6.82 -5.57 -25.08
CA TRP A 164 -5.79 -5.85 -26.07
C TRP A 164 -4.51 -5.06 -25.77
N GLY A 165 -4.63 -3.73 -25.64
CA GLY A 165 -3.51 -2.87 -25.30
C GLY A 165 -2.90 -3.21 -23.94
N ARG A 166 -3.73 -3.34 -22.90
CA ARG A 166 -3.28 -3.61 -21.53
C ARG A 166 -2.56 -4.97 -21.39
N SER A 167 -2.89 -5.93 -22.25
CA SER A 167 -2.20 -7.23 -22.34
C SER A 167 -0.82 -7.16 -23.01
N GLY A 168 -0.41 -6.00 -23.52
CA GLY A 168 0.87 -5.80 -24.20
C GLY A 168 0.85 -6.16 -25.69
N LYS A 169 -0.34 -6.36 -26.30
CA LYS A 169 -0.45 -6.58 -27.74
C LYS A 169 -0.35 -5.25 -28.49
N ASP A 170 0.11 -5.31 -29.73
CA ASP A 170 0.36 -4.14 -30.57
C ASP A 170 -0.95 -3.34 -30.83
N PRO A 171 -1.03 -2.06 -30.41
CA PRO A 171 -2.16 -1.19 -30.69
C PRO A 171 -2.41 -0.96 -32.18
N ASN A 172 -1.38 -1.11 -33.03
CA ASN A 172 -1.52 -0.90 -34.47
C ASN A 172 -2.47 -1.90 -35.14
N HIS A 173 -2.84 -2.97 -34.45
CA HIS A 173 -3.95 -3.84 -34.83
C HIS A 173 -5.24 -3.05 -35.15
N PHE A 174 -5.48 -1.93 -34.44
CA PHE A 174 -6.64 -1.07 -34.64
C PHE A 174 -6.33 0.22 -35.41
N ARG A 175 -5.10 0.42 -35.90
CA ARG A 175 -4.71 1.68 -36.55
C ARG A 175 -5.43 1.83 -37.89
N PRO A 176 -6.24 2.89 -38.11
CA PRO A 176 -6.85 3.11 -39.40
C PRO A 176 -5.82 3.60 -40.42
N ARG A 177 -6.00 3.20 -41.68
CA ARG A 177 -5.15 3.64 -42.79
C ARG A 177 -5.20 5.17 -42.90
N GLY A 178 -4.03 5.80 -42.90
CA GLY A 178 -3.89 7.25 -43.03
C GLY A 178 -3.93 8.03 -41.72
N LEU A 179 -3.98 7.37 -40.55
CA LEU A 179 -3.73 8.04 -39.29
C LEU A 179 -2.28 8.56 -39.25
N PRO A 180 -2.05 9.87 -39.00
CA PRO A 180 -0.69 10.45 -39.00
C PRO A 180 0.27 9.73 -38.06
N ASP A 181 1.50 9.48 -38.53
CA ASP A 181 2.52 8.68 -37.82
C ASP A 181 2.99 9.25 -36.48
N LYS A 182 2.70 10.53 -36.19
CA LYS A 182 2.97 11.12 -34.87
C LYS A 182 2.12 10.51 -33.75
N TYR A 183 1.00 9.84 -34.11
CA TYR A 183 0.10 9.16 -33.20
C TYR A 183 0.39 7.68 -33.15
#